data_AF-A2H9Y2-F1
#
_entry.id   AF-A2H9Y2-F1
#
_cell.length_a   1.000
_cell.length_b   1.000
_cell.length_c   1.000
_cell.angle_alpha   90.00
_cell.angle_beta   90.00
_cell.angle_gamma   90.00
#
_symmetry.space_group_name_H-M   'P 1'
#
loop_
_entity.id
_entity.type
_entity.pdbx_description
1 polymer ?
#
loop_
_entity_poly.entity_id
_entity_poly.type
_entity_poly.pdbx_seq_one_letter_code
_entity_poly.pdbx_strand_id
1 'polypeptide(L)'
;MDKDCDMVYKNVSDIYKSEEFKTYDNFVSLVAECVWEIRDKDRRGKVWNEQLRPAMFEMKRAIDALVVLAGQISMYNAKMNPQCSKCKAAMRKYNYSIKEIERMRNDYADLKKEVENPAENKMDMLTFLNKNYPTADDFLLSDVKKKYKETFGIVKTFDVLKEEIEATKLFKVMNHRNIYHVKRL
;
A
#
# COMPACT_ATOMS: atom_id res chain seq x y z
N MET A 1 27.54 -8.89 -0.08
CA MET A 1 26.61 -9.25 0.99
C MET A 1 25.78 -8.04 1.31
N ASP A 2 24.49 -8.25 1.54
CA ASP A 2 23.49 -7.20 1.66
C ASP A 2 23.71 -6.42 2.96
N LYS A 3 23.97 -5.11 2.86
CA LYS A 3 24.36 -4.24 4.00
C LYS A 3 23.29 -4.24 5.10
N ASP A 4 22.05 -4.49 4.72
CA ASP A 4 20.91 -4.61 5.63
C ASP A 4 20.95 -5.92 6.42
N CYS A 5 21.34 -7.04 5.78
CA CYS A 5 21.55 -8.32 6.46
C CYS A 5 22.67 -8.23 7.50
N ASP A 6 23.82 -7.62 7.14
CA ASP A 6 24.95 -7.44 8.06
C ASP A 6 24.54 -6.62 9.30
N MET A 7 23.66 -5.64 9.11
CA MET A 7 23.15 -4.79 10.20
C MET A 7 22.18 -5.54 11.12
N VAL A 8 21.31 -6.40 10.57
CA VAL A 8 20.47 -7.30 11.38
C VAL A 8 21.33 -8.24 12.21
N TYR A 9 22.32 -8.89 11.61
CA TYR A 9 23.23 -9.79 12.33
C TYR A 9 23.97 -9.07 13.47
N LYS A 10 24.44 -7.84 13.22
CA LYS A 10 25.07 -7.02 14.25
C LYS A 10 24.11 -6.70 15.40
N ASN A 11 22.90 -6.21 15.10
CA ASN A 11 21.92 -5.87 16.13
C ASN A 11 21.53 -7.08 16.99
N VAL A 12 21.36 -8.25 16.36
CA VAL A 12 21.11 -9.51 17.06
C VAL A 12 22.31 -9.88 17.95
N SER A 13 23.53 -9.78 17.44
CA SER A 13 24.75 -10.04 18.22
C SER A 13 24.89 -9.09 19.41
N ASP A 14 24.56 -7.81 19.24
CA ASP A 14 24.61 -6.81 20.31
C ASP A 14 23.62 -7.14 21.44
N ILE A 15 22.40 -7.59 21.10
CA ILE A 15 21.42 -8.07 22.10
C ILE A 15 21.99 -9.26 22.88
N TYR A 16 22.50 -10.28 22.21
CA TYR A 16 23.04 -11.47 22.89
C TYR A 16 24.25 -11.16 23.79
N LYS A 17 25.02 -10.11 23.48
CA LYS A 17 26.17 -9.68 24.27
C LYS A 17 25.79 -8.76 25.44
N SER A 18 24.57 -8.22 25.44
CA SER A 18 24.08 -7.26 26.43
C SER A 18 24.07 -7.84 27.85
N GLU A 19 24.18 -6.97 28.84
CA GLU A 19 24.11 -7.36 30.26
C GLU A 19 22.70 -7.85 30.63
N GLU A 20 21.69 -7.27 29.99
CA GLU A 20 20.30 -7.61 30.22
C GLU A 20 19.99 -9.02 29.71
N PHE A 21 20.50 -9.40 28.52
CA PHE A 21 20.36 -10.76 28.03
C PHE A 21 21.05 -11.77 28.95
N LYS A 22 22.27 -11.48 29.42
CA LYS A 22 22.97 -12.34 30.40
C LYS A 22 22.21 -12.46 31.72
N THR A 23 21.60 -11.36 32.18
CA THR A 23 20.78 -11.36 33.41
C THR A 23 19.56 -12.25 33.25
N TYR A 24 18.89 -12.17 32.10
CA TYR A 24 17.76 -13.03 31.76
C TYR A 24 18.19 -14.51 31.64
N ASP A 25 19.30 -14.80 30.94
CA ASP A 25 19.82 -16.15 30.71
C ASP A 25 20.24 -16.84 32.03
N ASN A 26 20.89 -16.10 32.91
CA ASN A 26 21.22 -16.57 34.26
C ASN A 26 19.96 -16.89 35.07
N PHE A 27 18.91 -16.07 34.95
CA PHE A 27 17.63 -16.33 35.61
C PHE A 27 16.94 -17.59 35.07
N VAL A 28 16.98 -17.83 33.75
CA VAL A 28 16.46 -19.07 33.14
C VAL A 28 17.20 -20.29 33.69
N SER A 29 18.53 -20.21 33.82
CA SER A 29 19.35 -21.28 34.40
C SER A 29 18.98 -21.56 35.86
N LEU A 30 18.80 -20.50 36.66
CA LEU A 30 18.37 -20.61 38.06
C LEU A 30 17.00 -21.28 38.19
N VAL A 31 16.03 -20.91 37.33
CA VAL A 31 14.70 -21.54 37.32
C VAL A 31 14.80 -23.01 36.94
N ALA A 32 15.63 -23.36 35.95
CA ALA A 32 15.85 -24.75 35.54
C ALA A 32 16.45 -25.58 36.67
N GLU A 33 17.41 -25.03 37.41
CA GLU A 33 18.00 -25.66 38.60
C GLU A 33 16.94 -25.87 39.69
N CYS A 34 16.14 -24.85 40.00
CA CYS A 34 15.03 -24.94 40.95
C CYS A 34 14.06 -26.09 40.58
N VAL A 35 13.68 -26.19 39.29
CA VAL A 35 12.80 -27.27 38.81
C VAL A 35 13.45 -28.64 38.96
N TRP A 36 14.75 -28.74 38.66
CA TRP A 36 15.48 -30.00 38.80
C TRP A 36 15.61 -30.44 40.26
N GLU A 37 15.89 -29.51 41.17
CA GLU A 37 15.92 -29.77 42.61
C GLU A 37 14.56 -30.23 43.13
N ILE A 38 13.47 -29.52 42.79
CA ILE A 38 12.11 -29.90 43.17
C ILE A 38 11.83 -31.35 42.74
N ARG A 39 12.14 -31.69 41.48
CA ARG A 39 11.94 -33.04 40.95
C ARG A 39 12.77 -34.10 41.68
N ASP A 40 14.03 -33.83 42.02
CA ASP A 40 14.88 -34.78 42.76
C ASP A 40 14.38 -34.98 44.20
N LYS A 41 13.95 -33.90 44.86
CA LYS A 41 13.50 -33.94 46.26
C LYS A 41 12.11 -34.56 46.41
N ASP A 42 11.19 -34.29 45.50
CA ASP A 42 9.83 -34.84 45.51
C ASP A 42 9.85 -36.38 45.49
N ARG A 43 10.77 -36.97 44.73
CA ARG A 43 11.00 -38.43 44.69
C ARG A 43 11.44 -39.04 46.02
N ARG A 44 11.91 -38.23 46.97
CA ARG A 44 12.48 -38.70 48.24
C ARG A 44 11.51 -38.60 49.42
N GLY A 45 10.31 -38.03 49.23
CA GLY A 45 9.28 -37.92 50.28
C GLY A 45 9.73 -37.16 51.53
N LYS A 46 10.72 -36.26 51.40
CA LYS A 46 11.30 -35.50 52.51
C LYS A 46 10.65 -34.12 52.62
N VAL A 47 10.32 -33.72 53.85
CA VAL A 47 9.89 -32.34 54.15
C VAL A 47 11.09 -31.39 53.98
N TRP A 48 10.89 -30.29 53.27
CA TRP A 48 11.93 -29.34 52.90
C TRP A 48 11.61 -27.93 53.40
N ASN A 49 12.61 -27.26 53.99
CA ASN A 49 12.46 -25.95 54.62
C ASN A 49 13.28 -24.83 53.94
N GLU A 50 14.13 -25.15 52.97
CA GLU A 50 14.91 -24.14 52.24
C GLU A 50 14.15 -23.62 51.03
N GLN A 51 14.65 -22.54 50.43
CA GLN A 51 14.00 -21.90 49.31
C GLN A 51 14.32 -22.63 47.99
N LEU A 52 13.33 -23.30 47.41
CA LEU A 52 13.41 -23.98 46.09
C LEU A 52 12.97 -23.09 44.92
N ARG A 53 12.87 -21.79 45.14
CA ARG A 53 12.40 -20.84 44.13
C ARG A 53 13.35 -19.64 44.05
N PRO A 54 13.46 -18.99 42.89
CA PRO A 54 14.20 -17.72 42.81
C PRO A 54 13.69 -16.73 43.85
N ALA A 55 14.59 -15.94 44.40
CA ALA A 55 14.26 -14.84 45.30
C ALA A 55 13.52 -13.72 44.54
N MET A 56 12.74 -12.95 45.29
CA MET A 56 11.93 -11.88 44.69
C MET A 56 12.79 -10.83 43.99
N PHE A 57 14.00 -10.57 44.48
CA PHE A 57 14.93 -9.64 43.83
C PHE A 57 15.48 -10.19 42.50
N GLU A 58 15.67 -11.51 42.38
CA GLU A 58 16.12 -12.15 41.14
C GLU A 58 15.02 -12.10 40.08
N MET A 59 13.78 -12.35 40.49
CA MET A 59 12.61 -12.16 39.61
C MET A 59 12.49 -10.71 39.13
N LYS A 60 12.64 -9.74 40.04
CA LYS A 60 12.57 -8.32 39.68
C LYS A 60 13.67 -7.94 38.69
N ARG A 61 14.93 -8.37 38.93
CA ARG A 61 16.04 -8.13 37.99
C ARG A 61 15.78 -8.73 36.61
N ALA A 62 15.20 -9.93 36.54
CA ALA A 62 14.87 -10.56 35.27
C ALA A 62 13.76 -9.80 34.53
N ILE A 63 12.73 -9.32 35.24
CA ILE A 63 11.66 -8.48 34.66
C ILE A 63 12.26 -7.17 34.13
N ASP A 64 13.08 -6.48 34.92
CA ASP A 64 13.71 -5.23 34.51
C ASP A 64 14.59 -5.43 33.26
N ALA A 65 15.37 -6.52 33.22
CA ALA A 65 16.16 -6.90 32.06
C ALA A 65 15.30 -7.15 30.81
N LEU A 66 14.17 -7.87 30.95
CA LEU A 66 13.24 -8.12 29.84
C LEU A 66 12.62 -6.84 29.28
N VAL A 67 12.28 -5.88 30.14
CA VAL A 67 11.76 -4.57 29.71
C VAL A 67 12.79 -3.83 28.87
N VAL A 68 14.05 -3.82 29.31
CA VAL A 68 15.14 -3.18 28.55
C VAL A 68 15.39 -3.88 27.22
N LEU A 69 15.42 -5.22 27.19
CA LEU A 69 15.56 -6.00 25.95
C LEU A 69 14.44 -5.70 24.94
N ALA A 70 13.18 -5.61 25.41
CA ALA A 70 12.04 -5.24 24.57
C ALA A 70 12.21 -3.82 23.98
N GLY A 71 12.76 -2.89 24.76
CA GLY A 71 13.13 -1.55 24.30
C GLY A 71 14.24 -1.55 23.24
N GLN A 72 15.30 -2.32 23.45
CA GLN A 72 16.40 -2.48 22.50
C GLN A 72 15.89 -3.07 21.17
N ILE A 73 15.09 -4.14 21.20
CA ILE A 73 14.48 -4.75 20.02
C ILE A 73 13.61 -3.73 19.26
N SER A 74 12.78 -2.98 19.99
CA SER A 74 11.92 -1.95 19.39
C SER A 74 12.73 -0.85 18.71
N MET A 75 13.82 -0.40 19.34
CA MET A 75 14.74 0.59 18.78
C MET A 75 15.42 0.06 17.51
N TYR A 76 15.93 -1.18 17.52
CA TYR A 76 16.54 -1.78 16.33
C TYR A 76 15.53 -1.93 15.20
N ASN A 77 14.32 -2.42 15.49
CA ASN A 77 13.25 -2.53 14.49
C ASN A 77 12.87 -1.17 13.88
N ALA A 78 12.85 -0.10 14.69
CA ALA A 78 12.61 1.25 14.20
C ALA A 78 13.73 1.75 13.28
N LYS A 79 15.00 1.46 13.61
CA LYS A 79 16.17 1.80 12.78
C LYS A 79 16.22 1.02 11.47
N MET A 80 15.78 -0.24 11.49
CA MET A 80 15.78 -1.14 10.34
C MET A 80 14.57 -0.93 9.40
N ASN A 81 13.59 -0.10 9.76
CA ASN A 81 12.44 0.19 8.91
C ASN A 81 12.56 1.61 8.31
N PRO A 82 13.21 1.79 7.14
CA PRO A 82 13.62 3.09 6.62
C PRO A 82 12.45 4.03 6.24
N GLN A 83 11.21 3.54 6.24
CA GLN A 83 10.05 4.35 5.88
C GLN A 83 9.16 4.61 7.09
N CYS A 84 9.47 5.69 7.81
CA CYS A 84 8.55 6.22 8.81
C CYS A 84 7.23 6.68 8.16
N SER A 85 6.14 6.76 8.94
CA SER A 85 4.81 7.14 8.44
C SER A 85 4.81 8.49 7.70
N LYS A 86 5.63 9.44 8.16
CA LYS A 86 5.84 10.75 7.50
C LYS A 86 6.50 10.61 6.13
N CYS A 87 7.57 9.82 6.01
CA CYS A 87 8.25 9.55 4.74
C CYS A 87 7.32 8.84 3.74
N LYS A 88 6.51 7.87 4.19
CA LYS A 88 5.48 7.23 3.34
C LYS A 88 4.44 8.23 2.84
N ALA A 89 4.00 9.16 3.70
CA ALA A 89 3.04 10.18 3.31
C ALA A 89 3.62 11.17 2.30
N ALA A 90 4.88 11.59 2.48
CA ALA A 90 5.59 12.46 1.54
C ALA A 90 5.76 11.77 0.17
N MET A 91 6.18 10.50 0.15
CA MET A 91 6.33 9.72 -1.08
C MET A 91 4.99 9.57 -1.83
N ARG A 92 3.88 9.35 -1.11
CA ARG A 92 2.54 9.30 -1.72
C ARG A 92 2.15 10.63 -2.38
N LYS A 93 2.41 11.77 -1.71
CA LYS A 93 2.16 13.10 -2.29
C LYS A 93 2.99 13.33 -3.55
N TYR A 94 4.28 13.01 -3.50
CA TYR A 94 5.18 13.13 -4.64
C TYR A 94 4.70 12.29 -5.84
N ASN A 95 4.36 11.01 -5.59
CA ASN A 95 3.86 10.12 -6.64
C ASN A 95 2.52 10.59 -7.23
N TYR A 96 1.65 11.19 -6.42
CA TYR A 96 0.41 11.82 -6.91
C TYR A 96 0.72 13.00 -7.83
N SER A 97 1.62 13.90 -7.41
CA SER A 97 2.03 15.04 -8.23
C SER A 97 2.65 14.62 -9.56
N ILE A 98 3.48 13.57 -9.59
CA ILE A 98 4.02 13.02 -10.84
C ILE A 98 2.90 12.58 -11.77
N LYS A 99 1.94 11.78 -11.26
CA LYS A 99 0.83 11.27 -12.07
C LYS A 99 -0.02 12.39 -12.68
N GLU A 100 -0.25 13.47 -11.94
CA GLU A 100 -0.97 14.64 -12.47
C GLU A 100 -0.16 15.39 -13.53
N ILE A 101 1.16 15.56 -13.33
CA ILE A 101 2.04 16.17 -14.35
C ILE A 101 2.05 15.32 -15.63
N GLU A 102 2.13 14.00 -15.52
CA GLU A 102 2.06 13.08 -16.65
C GLU A 102 0.71 13.18 -17.38
N ARG A 103 -0.41 13.26 -16.64
CA ARG A 103 -1.74 13.47 -17.23
C ARG A 103 -1.79 14.78 -18.01
N MET A 104 -1.37 15.90 -17.42
CA MET A 104 -1.37 17.21 -18.09
C MET A 104 -0.50 17.23 -19.35
N ARG A 105 0.65 16.55 -19.33
CA ARG A 105 1.53 16.41 -20.50
C ARG A 105 0.85 15.63 -21.63
N ASN A 106 0.13 14.57 -21.29
CA ASN A 106 -0.63 13.79 -22.28
C ASN A 106 -1.77 14.62 -22.87
N ASP A 107 -2.52 15.35 -22.03
CA ASP A 107 -3.60 16.24 -22.49
C ASP A 107 -3.06 17.33 -23.42
N TYR A 108 -1.91 17.93 -23.10
CA TYR A 108 -1.25 18.92 -23.96
C TYR A 108 -0.78 18.33 -25.30
N ALA A 109 -0.23 17.11 -25.28
CA ALA A 109 0.20 16.43 -26.50
C ALA A 109 -0.99 16.10 -27.42
N ASP A 110 -2.12 15.69 -26.86
CA ASP A 110 -3.34 15.44 -27.62
C ASP A 110 -3.89 16.75 -28.21
N LEU A 111 -3.95 17.85 -27.45
CA LEU A 111 -4.33 19.18 -27.95
C LEU A 111 -3.44 19.66 -29.10
N LYS A 112 -2.12 19.48 -28.98
CA LYS A 112 -1.17 19.88 -30.02
C LYS A 112 -1.43 19.15 -31.35
N LYS A 113 -1.76 17.85 -31.30
CA LYS A 113 -2.14 17.07 -32.49
C LYS A 113 -3.43 17.57 -33.13
N GLU A 114 -4.41 18.00 -32.33
CA GLU A 114 -5.66 18.56 -32.86
C GLU A 114 -5.44 19.90 -33.57
N VAL A 115 -4.54 20.75 -33.04
CA VAL A 115 -4.17 22.02 -33.67
C VAL A 115 -3.36 21.80 -34.97
N GLU A 116 -2.51 20.77 -35.01
CA GLU A 116 -1.70 20.43 -36.19
C GLU A 116 -2.52 19.77 -37.32
N ASN A 117 -3.64 19.11 -37.00
CA ASN A 117 -4.55 18.50 -37.98
C ASN A 117 -5.96 19.14 -37.95
N PRO A 118 -6.11 20.44 -38.25
CA PRO A 118 -7.38 21.15 -38.04
C PRO A 118 -8.49 20.76 -39.05
N ALA A 119 -8.20 19.99 -40.10
CA ALA A 119 -9.05 19.93 -41.30
C ALA A 119 -9.41 18.56 -41.88
N GLU A 120 -8.94 17.42 -41.36
CA GLU A 120 -9.21 16.15 -42.05
C GLU A 120 -10.42 15.40 -41.45
N ASN A 121 -11.56 15.61 -42.12
CA ASN A 121 -12.80 14.84 -42.06
C ASN A 121 -13.61 14.91 -40.76
N LYS A 122 -14.25 16.06 -40.50
CA LYS A 122 -15.46 16.11 -39.66
C LYS A 122 -16.62 15.39 -40.39
N MET A 123 -16.60 14.06 -40.36
CA MET A 123 -17.81 13.28 -40.62
C MET A 123 -18.88 13.76 -39.64
N ASP A 124 -20.08 14.05 -40.14
CA ASP A 124 -21.21 14.49 -39.31
C ASP A 124 -21.45 13.46 -38.18
N MET A 125 -21.62 13.94 -36.95
CA MET A 125 -21.69 13.11 -35.73
C MET A 125 -22.80 12.06 -35.84
N LEU A 126 -23.92 12.44 -36.46
CA LEU A 126 -25.03 11.53 -36.74
C LEU A 126 -24.61 10.38 -37.67
N THR A 127 -23.83 10.69 -38.71
CA THR A 127 -23.35 9.70 -39.67
C THR A 127 -22.35 8.74 -39.02
N PHE A 128 -21.49 9.25 -38.13
CA PHE A 128 -20.60 8.40 -37.33
C PHE A 128 -21.36 7.46 -36.40
N LEU A 129 -22.36 7.96 -35.68
CA LEU A 129 -23.15 7.15 -34.73
C LEU A 129 -23.93 6.06 -35.44
N ASN A 130 -24.61 6.38 -36.54
CA ASN A 130 -25.37 5.40 -37.31
C ASN A 130 -24.49 4.31 -37.94
N LYS A 131 -23.25 4.64 -38.34
CA LYS A 131 -22.30 3.65 -38.87
C LYS A 131 -21.73 2.73 -37.78
N ASN A 132 -21.43 3.27 -36.60
CA ASN A 132 -20.77 2.51 -35.53
C ASN A 132 -21.72 1.82 -34.56
N TYR A 133 -22.97 2.27 -34.52
CA TYR A 133 -24.04 1.81 -33.62
C TYR A 133 -25.38 1.73 -34.38
N PRO A 134 -25.47 0.93 -35.47
CA PRO A 134 -26.64 0.92 -36.35
C PRO A 134 -27.92 0.47 -35.66
N THR A 135 -27.81 -0.49 -34.73
CA THR A 135 -28.95 -1.13 -34.05
C THR A 135 -28.90 -1.00 -32.53
N ALA A 136 -27.92 -0.28 -31.97
CA ALA A 136 -27.78 -0.14 -30.53
C ALA A 136 -28.62 1.03 -30.00
N ASP A 137 -29.51 0.74 -29.07
CA ASP A 137 -30.38 1.72 -28.41
C ASP A 137 -29.75 2.34 -27.15
N ASP A 138 -28.72 1.71 -26.58
CA ASP A 138 -27.96 2.16 -25.40
C ASP A 138 -26.49 1.72 -25.52
N PHE A 139 -25.56 2.67 -25.35
CA PHE A 139 -24.12 2.43 -25.35
C PHE A 139 -23.36 3.47 -24.53
N LEU A 140 -22.14 3.17 -24.13
CA LEU A 140 -21.36 4.05 -23.26
C LEU A 140 -20.72 5.21 -24.02
N LEU A 141 -20.78 6.41 -23.45
CA LEU A 141 -20.10 7.59 -23.99
C LEU A 141 -18.57 7.41 -24.02
N SER A 142 -18.02 6.62 -23.09
CA SER A 142 -16.60 6.24 -23.11
C SER A 142 -16.22 5.45 -24.35
N ASP A 143 -17.11 4.58 -24.82
CA ASP A 143 -16.90 3.76 -26.01
C ASP A 143 -17.01 4.60 -27.27
N VAL A 144 -17.93 5.57 -27.30
CA VAL A 144 -18.00 6.59 -28.36
C VAL A 144 -16.69 7.37 -28.43
N LYS A 145 -16.18 7.88 -27.30
CA LYS A 145 -14.91 8.61 -27.23
C LYS A 145 -13.74 7.77 -27.75
N LYS A 146 -13.68 6.50 -27.36
CA LYS A 146 -12.63 5.56 -27.80
C LYS A 146 -12.70 5.32 -29.31
N LYS A 147 -13.87 4.94 -29.84
CA LYS A 147 -14.04 4.70 -31.29
C LYS A 147 -13.82 5.96 -32.13
N TYR A 148 -14.22 7.13 -31.62
CA TYR A 148 -13.99 8.40 -32.30
C TYR A 148 -12.49 8.70 -32.43
N LYS A 149 -11.72 8.48 -31.34
CA LYS A 149 -10.25 8.57 -31.36
C LYS A 149 -9.62 7.55 -32.31
N GLU A 150 -10.11 6.31 -32.34
CA GLU A 150 -9.60 5.27 -33.26
C GLU A 150 -9.90 5.59 -34.73
N THR A 151 -11.06 6.18 -35.02
CA THR A 151 -11.52 6.43 -36.40
C THR A 151 -10.88 7.67 -37.00
N PHE A 152 -10.75 8.75 -36.21
CA PHE A 152 -10.29 10.05 -36.71
C PHE A 152 -8.95 10.50 -36.11
N GLY A 153 -8.39 9.77 -35.15
CA GLY A 153 -7.18 10.19 -34.44
C GLY A 153 -7.37 11.38 -33.48
N ILE A 154 -8.61 11.88 -33.33
CA ILE A 154 -8.96 13.10 -32.59
C ILE A 154 -9.55 12.75 -31.22
N VAL A 155 -9.18 13.50 -30.18
CA VAL A 155 -9.54 13.21 -28.78
C VAL A 155 -10.51 14.25 -28.24
N LYS A 156 -11.81 14.05 -28.47
CA LYS A 156 -12.81 14.95 -27.90
C LYS A 156 -13.01 14.74 -26.39
N THR A 157 -13.22 15.83 -25.66
CA THR A 157 -13.65 15.78 -24.25
C THR A 157 -15.06 15.23 -24.14
N PHE A 158 -15.45 14.76 -22.95
CA PHE A 158 -16.80 14.26 -22.73
C PHE A 158 -17.87 15.34 -22.94
N ASP A 159 -17.57 16.58 -22.56
CA ASP A 159 -18.49 17.71 -22.71
C ASP A 159 -18.75 18.03 -24.19
N VAL A 160 -17.70 18.10 -25.01
CA VAL A 160 -17.84 18.35 -26.46
C VAL A 160 -18.60 17.22 -27.14
N LEU A 161 -18.28 15.96 -26.82
CA LEU A 161 -19.01 14.81 -27.37
C LEU A 161 -20.48 14.84 -26.98
N LYS A 162 -20.79 15.22 -25.73
CA LYS A 162 -22.16 15.31 -25.26
C LYS A 162 -22.95 16.36 -26.07
N GLU A 163 -22.38 17.55 -26.24
CA GLU A 163 -23.01 18.63 -27.01
C GLU A 163 -23.27 18.21 -28.47
N GLU A 164 -22.29 17.60 -29.14
CA GLU A 164 -22.43 17.16 -30.53
C GLU A 164 -23.44 16.02 -30.71
N ILE A 165 -23.51 15.08 -29.75
CA ILE A 165 -24.47 13.97 -29.78
C ILE A 165 -25.89 14.50 -29.56
N GLU A 166 -26.11 15.36 -28.56
CA GLU A 166 -27.42 15.93 -28.27
C GLU A 166 -27.89 16.87 -29.38
N ALA A 167 -26.97 17.55 -30.08
CA ALA A 167 -27.27 18.37 -31.25
C ALA A 167 -27.89 17.58 -32.41
N THR A 168 -27.66 16.26 -32.50
CA THR A 168 -28.28 15.40 -33.52
C THR A 168 -29.79 15.22 -33.34
N LYS A 169 -30.33 15.52 -32.14
CA LYS A 169 -31.74 15.34 -31.75
C LYS A 169 -32.29 13.91 -31.84
N LEU A 170 -31.46 12.92 -32.21
CA LEU A 170 -31.82 11.51 -32.32
C LEU A 170 -31.23 10.67 -31.18
N PHE A 171 -30.32 11.25 -30.40
CA PHE A 171 -29.68 10.61 -29.27
C PHE A 171 -29.68 11.54 -28.06
N LYS A 172 -29.66 10.97 -26.86
CA LYS A 172 -29.62 11.67 -25.59
C LYS A 172 -28.57 11.06 -24.68
N VAL A 173 -27.80 11.90 -23.99
CA VAL A 173 -26.80 11.44 -23.02
C VAL A 173 -27.40 11.48 -21.60
N MET A 174 -27.36 10.35 -20.90
CA MET A 174 -27.81 10.24 -19.51
C MET A 174 -26.65 9.82 -18.60
N ASN A 175 -26.66 10.30 -17.36
CA ASN A 175 -25.70 9.88 -16.34
C ASN A 175 -26.40 8.99 -15.32
N HIS A 176 -25.84 7.79 -15.09
CA HIS A 176 -26.21 6.94 -13.97
C HIS A 176 -24.95 6.59 -13.17
N ARG A 177 -24.87 7.06 -11.91
CA ARG A 177 -23.75 6.77 -10.99
C ARG A 177 -22.36 7.07 -11.60
N ASN A 178 -22.21 8.23 -12.25
CA ASN A 178 -20.99 8.65 -12.95
C ASN A 178 -20.62 7.83 -14.20
N ILE A 179 -21.57 7.05 -14.71
CA ILE A 179 -21.45 6.35 -15.99
C ILE A 179 -22.37 7.05 -16.99
N TYR A 180 -21.78 7.52 -18.10
CA TYR A 180 -22.50 8.24 -19.15
C TYR A 180 -22.96 7.26 -20.24
N HIS A 181 -24.26 7.19 -20.44
CA HIS A 181 -24.94 6.39 -21.45
C HIS A 181 -25.47 7.28 -22.55
N VAL A 182 -25.35 6.84 -23.80
CA VAL A 182 -25.95 7.45 -24.97
C VAL A 182 -27.13 6.58 -25.39
N LYS A 183 -28.33 7.14 -25.37
CA LYS A 183 -29.56 6.45 -25.77
C LYS A 183 -30.13 7.02 -27.05
N ARG A 184 -30.63 6.15 -27.92
CA ARG A 184 -31.40 6.54 -29.10
C ARG A 184 -32.83 6.95 -28.67
N LEU A 185 -33.36 8.01 -29.27
CA LEU A 185 -34.70 8.56 -29.01
C LEU A 185 -35.76 7.93 -29.90
#